data_AF-A0A2I2KIH5-F1
#
_entry.id   AF-A0A2I2KIH5-F1
#
_cell.length_a   1.000
_cell.length_b   1.000
_cell.length_c   1.000
_cell.angle_alpha   90.00
_cell.angle_beta   90.00
_cell.angle_gamma   90.00
#
_symmetry.space_group_name_H-M   'P 1'
#
loop_
_entity.id
_entity.type
_entity.pdbx_description
1 polymer ?
#
loop_
_entity_poly.entity_id
_entity_poly.type
_entity_poly.pdbx_seq_one_letter_code
_entity_poly.pdbx_strand_id
1 'polypeptide(L)'
;MRGGGQAVVTHQDGPGTPERHGSHRRLGWRRRRRPAPAPEAPATVIIDGTPVITVLPADFVCCSYKGCGTLRPLAEAAENRPCPGCNRV
;
A
#
# COMPACT_ATOMS: atom_id res chain seq x y z
N MET A 1 26.80 -36.15 -21.81
CA MET A 1 26.15 -34.82 -21.70
C MET A 1 25.52 -34.72 -20.31
N ARG A 2 25.82 -33.63 -19.58
CA ARG A 2 25.13 -33.01 -18.42
C ARG A 2 24.19 -33.92 -17.59
N GLY A 3 24.41 -34.22 -16.30
CA GLY A 3 24.94 -33.38 -15.22
C GLY A 3 23.79 -32.65 -14.52
N GLY A 4 23.51 -32.96 -13.24
CA GLY A 4 22.49 -32.26 -12.46
C GLY A 4 22.07 -33.00 -11.18
N GLY A 5 23.03 -33.26 -10.30
CA GLY A 5 22.76 -33.81 -8.97
C GLY A 5 21.96 -32.84 -8.10
N GLN A 6 20.99 -33.39 -7.37
CA GLN A 6 20.21 -32.66 -6.38
C GLN A 6 21.14 -32.24 -5.23
N ALA A 7 21.33 -30.94 -5.06
CA ALA A 7 22.03 -30.40 -3.90
C ALA A 7 21.09 -30.48 -2.69
N VAL A 8 21.27 -31.53 -1.88
CA VAL A 8 20.75 -31.54 -0.50
C VAL A 8 21.65 -30.61 0.30
N VAL A 9 21.16 -29.42 0.63
CA VAL A 9 21.85 -28.50 1.53
C VAL A 9 21.68 -29.03 2.95
N THR A 10 22.61 -29.87 3.39
CA THR A 10 22.83 -30.16 4.80
C THR A 10 23.44 -28.93 5.46
N HIS A 11 22.64 -28.18 6.23
CA HIS A 11 23.18 -27.26 7.22
C HIS A 11 23.72 -28.11 8.37
N GLN A 12 25.04 -28.27 8.44
CA GLN A 12 25.69 -28.79 9.63
C GLN A 12 25.73 -27.69 10.69
N ASP A 13 25.18 -28.00 11.86
CA ASP A 13 25.39 -27.29 13.11
C ASP A 13 26.87 -27.35 13.52
N GLY A 14 27.40 -26.19 13.96
CA GLY A 14 28.70 -26.06 14.61
C GLY A 14 28.71 -24.83 15.53
N PRO A 15 29.15 -24.94 16.79
CA PRO A 15 28.71 -24.08 17.89
C PRO A 15 29.56 -22.81 17.98
N GLY A 16 28.88 -21.67 18.17
CA GLY A 16 29.52 -20.39 18.41
C GLY A 16 28.56 -19.46 19.13
N THR A 17 28.42 -19.64 20.44
CA THR A 17 27.87 -18.60 21.32
C THR A 17 28.79 -17.38 21.26
N PRO A 18 28.20 -16.20 21.07
CA PRO A 18 28.25 -15.25 22.17
C PRO A 18 26.84 -14.80 22.54
N GLU A 19 26.56 -14.92 23.84
CA GLU A 19 25.56 -14.15 24.56
C GLU A 19 25.50 -12.72 24.03
N ARG A 20 24.35 -12.34 23.47
CA ARG A 20 23.92 -10.95 23.44
C ARG A 20 22.50 -10.88 23.99
N HIS A 21 22.45 -10.60 25.28
CA HIS A 21 21.30 -10.10 26.00
C HIS A 21 20.87 -8.78 25.35
N GLY A 22 20.02 -8.86 24.33
CA GLY A 22 19.48 -7.74 23.59
C GLY A 22 17.98 -7.64 23.87
N SER A 23 17.60 -6.71 24.74
CA SER A 23 16.22 -6.36 25.08
C SER A 23 15.28 -6.46 23.88
N HIS A 24 14.27 -7.32 23.98
CA HIS A 24 13.20 -7.42 23.00
C HIS A 24 12.37 -6.11 23.04
N ARG A 25 12.84 -5.05 22.36
CA ARG A 25 12.02 -3.87 22.08
C ARG A 25 10.89 -4.33 21.16
N ARG A 26 9.75 -4.68 21.76
CA ARG A 26 8.51 -4.96 21.04
C ARG A 26 8.23 -3.75 20.15
N LEU A 27 8.42 -3.92 18.85
CA LEU A 27 8.15 -2.89 17.85
C LEU A 27 6.68 -2.49 17.97
N GLY A 28 6.46 -1.24 18.37
CA GLY A 28 5.16 -0.64 18.67
C GLY A 28 4.31 -0.38 17.43
N TRP A 29 3.98 -1.44 16.68
CA TRP A 29 3.01 -1.39 15.57
C TRP A 29 1.59 -1.07 16.05
N ARG A 30 1.38 -0.94 17.37
CA ARG A 30 0.19 -0.33 17.98
C ARG A 30 0.23 1.21 17.98
N ARG A 31 0.85 1.84 17.00
CA ARG A 31 0.51 3.24 16.69
C ARG A 31 -0.82 3.21 15.94
N ARG A 32 -1.89 3.33 16.74
CA ARG A 32 -3.23 3.81 16.40
C ARG A 32 -3.37 4.16 14.91
N ARG A 33 -3.73 3.18 14.07
CA ARG A 33 -4.36 3.49 12.79
C ARG A 33 -5.67 4.16 13.17
N ARG A 34 -5.69 5.50 13.17
CA ARG A 34 -6.94 6.25 13.20
C ARG A 34 -7.73 5.73 12.00
N PRO A 35 -8.94 5.18 12.19
CA PRO A 35 -9.78 4.85 11.05
C PRO A 35 -9.85 6.09 10.18
N ALA A 36 -9.50 5.96 8.90
CA ALA A 36 -9.78 7.02 7.95
C ALA A 36 -11.29 7.30 8.05
N PRO A 37 -11.72 8.57 8.02
CA PRO A 37 -13.14 8.86 7.96
C PRO A 37 -13.74 8.05 6.81
N ALA A 38 -14.85 7.38 7.08
CA ALA A 38 -15.54 6.63 6.04
C ALA A 38 -15.83 7.60 4.88
N PRO A 39 -15.52 7.22 3.63
CA PRO A 39 -15.90 8.05 2.51
C PRO A 39 -17.40 8.30 2.59
N GLU A 40 -17.83 9.55 2.39
CA GLU A 40 -19.25 9.87 2.32
C GLU A 40 -19.89 8.96 1.27
N ALA A 41 -21.03 8.35 1.65
CA ALA A 41 -21.74 7.46 0.75
C ALA A 41 -22.13 8.25 -0.51
N PRO A 42 -21.86 7.72 -1.71
CA PRO A 42 -22.19 8.44 -2.93
C PRO A 42 -23.71 8.65 -2.98
N ALA A 43 -24.12 9.87 -3.37
CA ALA A 43 -25.53 10.22 -3.48
C ALA A 43 -26.19 9.27 -4.48
N THR A 44 -27.10 8.43 -3.99
CA THR A 44 -27.86 7.49 -4.80
C THR A 44 -29.26 8.05 -4.98
N VAL A 45 -29.64 8.33 -6.22
CA VAL A 45 -30.96 8.84 -6.60
C VAL A 45 -31.68 7.73 -7.35
N ILE A 46 -32.93 7.43 -7.02
CA ILE A 46 -33.74 6.48 -7.80
C ILE A 46 -34.42 7.26 -8.93
N ILE A 47 -34.14 6.88 -10.18
CA ILE A 47 -34.80 7.42 -11.38
C ILE A 47 -35.48 6.25 -12.09
N ASP A 48 -36.80 6.32 -12.27
CA ASP A 48 -37.62 5.26 -12.91
C ASP A 48 -37.39 3.85 -12.34
N GLY A 49 -37.27 3.74 -11.01
CA GLY A 49 -37.00 2.47 -10.32
C GLY A 49 -35.57 1.97 -10.43
N THR A 50 -34.68 2.71 -11.10
CA THR A 50 -33.27 2.38 -11.25
C THR A 50 -32.42 3.21 -10.29
N PRO A 51 -31.56 2.59 -9.47
CA PRO A 51 -30.61 3.34 -8.64
C PRO A 51 -29.52 3.97 -9.51
N VAL A 52 -29.49 5.29 -9.53
CA VAL A 52 -28.48 6.11 -10.20
C VAL A 52 -27.52 6.65 -9.14
N ILE A 53 -26.25 6.25 -9.24
CA ILE A 53 -25.20 6.74 -8.35
C ILE A 53 -24.53 7.93 -9.03
N THR A 54 -24.71 9.12 -8.48
CA THR A 54 -24.08 10.33 -9.01
C THR A 54 -22.65 10.41 -8.49
N VAL A 55 -21.71 9.90 -9.27
CA VAL A 55 -20.28 10.14 -9.05
C VAL A 55 -19.95 11.45 -9.76
N LEU A 56 -19.55 12.48 -9.00
CA LEU A 56 -19.00 13.69 -9.61
C LEU A 56 -17.84 13.26 -10.53
N PRO A 57 -17.83 13.63 -11.82
CA PRO A 57 -16.68 13.42 -12.67
C PRO A 57 -15.57 14.32 -12.13
N ALA A 58 -14.80 13.82 -11.17
CA ALA A 58 -13.56 14.46 -10.78
C ALA A 58 -12.61 14.29 -11.95
N ASP A 59 -12.01 15.38 -12.43
CA ASP A 59 -10.88 15.27 -13.33
C ASP A 59 -9.81 14.45 -12.59
N PHE A 60 -9.33 13.36 -13.18
CA PHE A 60 -8.24 12.55 -12.64
C PHE A 60 -6.98 12.79 -13.44
N VAL A 61 -5.84 12.87 -12.76
CA VAL A 61 -4.51 12.94 -13.37
C VAL A 61 -3.66 11.77 -12.92
N CYS A 62 -2.86 11.22 -13.83
CA CYS A 62 -1.85 10.23 -13.51
C CYS A 62 -0.68 10.88 -12.76
N CYS A 63 -0.15 10.19 -11.75
CA CYS A 63 1.12 10.56 -11.13
C CYS A 63 2.24 10.66 -12.18
N SER A 64 2.94 11.79 -12.23
CA SER A 64 3.99 12.10 -13.20
C SER A 64 5.28 11.29 -12.97
N TYR A 65 5.46 10.72 -11.78
CA TYR A 65 6.63 9.90 -11.48
C TYR A 65 6.62 8.61 -12.29
N LYS A 66 7.73 8.38 -13.03
CA LYS A 66 7.93 7.17 -13.82
C LYS A 66 7.70 5.92 -12.95
N GLY A 67 6.85 5.03 -13.46
CA GLY A 67 6.53 3.75 -12.82
C GLY A 67 5.46 3.83 -11.71
N CYS A 68 4.89 5.00 -11.38
CA CYS A 68 3.81 5.07 -10.40
C CYS A 68 2.42 4.89 -11.04
N GLY A 69 2.07 5.74 -12.02
CA GLY A 69 0.81 5.62 -12.78
C GLY A 69 -0.48 5.72 -11.96
N THR A 70 -0.40 6.00 -10.66
CA THR A 70 -1.57 6.13 -9.79
C THR A 70 -2.43 7.32 -10.22
N LEU A 71 -3.73 7.08 -10.41
CA LEU A 71 -4.70 8.11 -10.69
C LEU A 71 -5.04 8.88 -9.41
N ARG A 72 -5.09 10.20 -9.51
CA ARG A 72 -5.39 11.11 -8.40
C ARG A 72 -6.41 12.15 -8.84
N PRO A 73 -7.33 12.57 -7.97
CA PRO A 73 -8.19 13.72 -8.26
C PRO A 73 -7.34 14.96 -8.56
N LEU A 74 -7.70 15.71 -9.59
CA LEU A 74 -7.02 16.92 -10.03
C LEU A 74 -6.95 17.95 -8.90
N ALA A 75 -7.99 18.05 -8.07
CA ALA A 75 -7.99 18.90 -6.88
C ALA A 75 -6.83 18.55 -5.92
N GLU A 76 -6.61 17.26 -5.64
CA GLU A 76 -5.52 16.84 -4.76
C GLU A 76 -4.13 17.05 -5.38
N ALA A 77 -4.01 16.91 -6.70
CA ALA A 77 -2.79 17.17 -7.44
C ALA A 77 -2.47 18.67 -7.47
N ALA A 78 -3.47 19.52 -7.70
CA ALA A 78 -3.35 20.98 -7.68
C ALA A 78 -2.96 21.51 -6.28
N GLU A 79 -3.43 20.85 -5.22
CA GLU A 79 -3.04 21.13 -3.83
C GLU A 79 -1.65 20.60 -3.44
N ASN A 80 -0.89 19.99 -4.37
CA ASN A 80 0.42 19.39 -4.09
C ASN A 80 0.40 18.35 -2.95
N ARG A 81 -0.73 17.65 -2.76
CA ARG A 81 -0.79 16.55 -1.79
C ARG A 81 0.14 15.41 -2.25
N PRO A 82 0.74 14.63 -1.35
CA PRO A 82 1.53 13.45 -1.73
C PRO A 82 0.70 12.42 -2.49
N CYS A 83 1.28 11.79 -3.51
CA CYS A 83 0.65 10.73 -4.27
C CYS A 83 0.43 9.48 -3.41
N PRO A 84 -0.78 8.88 -3.37
CA PRO A 84 -1.04 7.70 -2.52
C PRO A 84 -0.29 6.45 -2.98
N GLY A 85 0.19 6.40 -4.23
CA GLY A 85 0.96 5.27 -4.76
C GLY A 85 2.46 5.33 -4.44
N CYS A 86 3.10 6.49 -4.64
CA CYS A 86 4.56 6.63 -4.47
C CYS A 86 5.00 7.59 -3.36
N ASN A 87 4.04 8.24 -2.69
CA ASN A 87 4.25 9.19 -1.60
C ASN A 87 5.14 10.40 -1.94
N ARG A 88 5.29 10.70 -3.24
CA ARG A 88 5.97 11.88 -3.75
C ARG A 88 4.95 12.93 -4.19
N VAL A 89 5.36 14.20 -4.23
CA VAL A 89 4.55 15.34 -4.67
C VAL A 89 4.82 15.62 -6.14
#